data_AF-A0A9W6WCK9-F1
#
_entry.id   AF-A0A9W6WCK9-F1
#
_cell.length_a   1.000
_cell.length_b   1.000
_cell.length_c   1.000
_cell.angle_alpha   90.00
_cell.angle_beta   90.00
_cell.angle_gamma   90.00
#
_symmetry.space_group_name_H-M   'P 1'
#
loop_
_entity.id
_entity.type
_entity.pdbx_description
1 polymer ?
#
loop_
_entity_poly.entity_id
_entity_poly.type
_entity_poly.pdbx_seq_one_letter_code
_entity_poly.pdbx_strand_id
1 'polypeptide(L)'
;MPEFYIDSAETESTSASLQSKFHDLVNTINMAKSDVDALIANGYKTPAAEQKFGPYFAEFHQGVQKVLEGLDGISQYVKAVGTAFEGTDTELAKNF
;
A
#
# COMPACT_ATOMS: atom_id res chain seq x y z
N MET A 1 -3.13 -3.08 36.20
CA MET A 1 -2.54 -2.56 34.94
C MET A 1 -2.88 -3.57 33.86
N PRO A 2 -3.25 -3.17 32.63
CA PRO A 2 -3.49 -4.12 31.56
C PRO A 2 -2.17 -4.84 31.26
N GLU A 3 -2.14 -6.17 31.31
CA GLU A 3 -1.02 -6.97 30.81
C GLU A 3 -1.02 -6.84 29.28
N PHE A 4 -0.13 -6.01 28.76
CA PHE A 4 0.17 -5.98 27.34
C PHE A 4 1.06 -7.18 27.02
N TYR A 5 0.45 -8.29 26.60
CA TYR A 5 1.18 -9.41 26.02
C TYR A 5 1.45 -9.06 24.55
N ILE A 6 2.58 -8.39 24.29
CA ILE A 6 2.98 -8.00 22.95
C ILE A 6 4.09 -8.94 22.51
N ASP A 7 3.78 -9.82 21.56
CA ASP A 7 4.78 -10.62 20.86
C ASP A 7 5.46 -9.72 19.81
N SER A 8 6.61 -9.15 20.19
CA SER A 8 7.39 -8.23 19.35
C SER A 8 7.88 -8.91 18.06
N ALA A 9 8.23 -10.20 18.13
CA ALA A 9 8.67 -10.97 16.98
C ALA A 9 7.55 -11.23 15.98
N GLU A 10 6.34 -11.56 16.47
CA GLU A 10 5.16 -11.70 15.62
C GLU A 10 4.76 -10.35 14.98
N THR A 11 4.88 -9.27 15.74
CA THR A 11 4.58 -7.90 15.27
C THR A 11 5.54 -7.47 14.16
N GLU A 12 6.85 -7.69 14.32
CA GLU A 12 7.86 -7.35 13.32
C GLU A 12 7.72 -8.21 12.05
N SER A 13 7.55 -9.52 12.21
CA SER A 13 7.34 -10.45 11.09
C SER A 13 6.08 -10.10 10.28
N THR A 14 4.98 -9.81 10.97
CA THR A 14 3.73 -9.39 10.32
C THR A 14 3.90 -8.06 9.59
N SER A 15 4.62 -7.12 10.20
CA SER A 15 4.94 -5.81 9.61
C SER A 15 5.74 -5.94 8.31
N ALA A 16 6.80 -6.76 8.31
CA ALA A 16 7.58 -7.05 7.12
C ALA A 16 6.75 -7.74 6.03
N SER A 17 5.90 -8.71 6.42
CA SER A 17 4.99 -9.39 5.48
C SER A 17 3.99 -8.42 4.84
N LEU A 18 3.40 -7.52 5.63
CA LEU A 18 2.48 -6.50 5.13
C LEU A 18 3.16 -5.55 4.15
N GLN A 19 4.37 -5.09 4.48
CA GLN A 19 5.14 -4.21 3.60
C GLN A 19 5.43 -4.87 2.24
N SER A 20 5.80 -6.15 2.22
CA SER A 20 5.98 -6.90 0.97
C SER A 20 4.69 -6.99 0.15
N LYS A 21 3.58 -7.36 0.79
CA LYS A 21 2.27 -7.47 0.11
C LYS A 21 1.80 -6.13 -0.47
N PHE A 22 2.06 -5.04 0.24
CA PHE A 22 1.75 -3.70 -0.25
C PHE A 22 2.58 -3.34 -1.47
N HIS A 23 3.87 -3.66 -1.46
CA HIS A 23 4.74 -3.45 -2.62
C HIS A 23 4.23 -4.20 -3.86
N ASP A 24 3.83 -5.47 -3.69
CA ASP A 24 3.29 -6.29 -4.77
C ASP A 24 1.95 -5.74 -5.32
N LEU A 25 1.10 -5.24 -4.43
CA LEU A 25 -0.18 -4.63 -4.80
C LEU A 25 0.03 -3.33 -5.60
N VAL A 26 0.94 -2.46 -5.16
CA VAL A 26 1.32 -1.23 -5.87
C VAL A 26 1.80 -1.56 -7.29
N ASN A 27 2.68 -2.55 -7.43
CA ASN A 27 3.19 -2.99 -8.73
C ASN A 27 2.05 -3.48 -9.64
N THR A 28 1.17 -4.33 -9.11
CA THR A 28 0.02 -4.87 -9.84
C THR A 28 -0.90 -3.76 -10.35
N ILE A 29 -1.20 -2.78 -9.48
CA ILE A 29 -2.04 -1.62 -9.83
C ILE A 29 -1.40 -0.79 -10.94
N ASN A 30 -0.10 -0.53 -10.84
CA ASN A 30 0.64 0.23 -11.87
C ASN A 30 0.66 -0.50 -13.22
N MET A 31 0.79 -1.83 -13.21
CA MET A 31 0.69 -2.65 -14.43
C MET A 31 -0.70 -2.52 -15.07
N ALA A 32 -1.77 -2.69 -14.29
CA ALA A 32 -3.14 -2.55 -14.79
C ALA A 32 -3.38 -1.16 -15.39
N LYS A 33 -2.88 -0.10 -14.75
CA LYS A 33 -2.92 1.26 -15.29
C LYS A 33 -2.20 1.36 -16.63
N SER A 34 -1.00 0.80 -16.75
CA SER A 34 -0.22 0.80 -17.99
C SER A 34 -0.95 0.07 -19.12
N ASP A 35 -1.61 -1.06 -18.83
CA ASP A 35 -2.37 -1.82 -19.84
C ASP A 35 -3.56 -1.01 -20.36
N VAL A 36 -4.27 -0.30 -19.48
CA VAL A 36 -5.38 0.56 -19.87
C VAL A 36 -4.90 1.76 -20.67
N ASP A 37 -3.79 2.39 -20.27
CA ASP A 37 -3.16 3.49 -21.03
C ASP A 37 -2.77 3.02 -22.45
N ALA A 38 -2.21 1.82 -22.56
CA ALA A 38 -1.82 1.21 -23.84
C ALA A 38 -3.04 0.88 -24.72
N LEU A 39 -4.14 0.38 -24.13
CA LEU A 39 -5.39 0.10 -24.84
C LEU A 39 -5.95 1.37 -25.50
N ILE A 40 -5.96 2.48 -24.75
CA ILE A 40 -6.40 3.79 -25.25
C ILE A 40 -5.45 4.28 -26.33
N ALA A 41 -4.13 4.13 -26.14
CA ALA A 41 -3.15 4.61 -27.10
C ALA A 41 -3.21 3.87 -28.46
N ASN A 42 -3.41 2.55 -28.43
CA ASN A 42 -3.16 1.66 -29.57
C ASN A 42 -4.39 1.14 -30.33
N GLY A 43 -5.62 1.27 -29.81
CA GLY A 43 -6.75 0.63 -30.51
C GLY A 43 -8.16 1.07 -30.14
N TYR A 44 -8.36 1.77 -29.02
CA TYR A 44 -9.69 2.21 -28.57
C TYR A 44 -10.03 3.68 -28.89
N LYS A 45 -9.34 4.28 -29.88
CA LYS A 45 -9.54 5.68 -30.33
C LYS A 45 -10.65 5.78 -31.37
N THR A 46 -11.90 5.59 -30.95
CA THR A 46 -13.01 6.17 -31.69
C THR A 46 -13.68 7.23 -30.82
N PRO A 47 -14.19 8.34 -31.38
CA PRO A 47 -14.79 9.42 -30.58
C PRO A 47 -15.91 8.92 -29.63
N ALA A 48 -16.69 7.93 -30.08
CA ALA A 48 -17.76 7.32 -29.29
C ALA A 48 -17.22 6.41 -28.16
N ALA A 49 -16.10 5.72 -28.40
CA ALA A 49 -15.45 4.88 -27.40
C ALA A 49 -14.73 5.73 -26.34
N GLU A 50 -14.02 6.79 -26.73
CA GLU A 50 -13.39 7.72 -25.79
C GLU A 50 -14.41 8.40 -24.87
N GLN A 51 -15.56 8.83 -25.42
CA GLN A 51 -16.61 9.49 -24.65
C GLN A 51 -17.25 8.56 -23.61
N LYS A 52 -17.32 7.26 -23.89
CA LYS A 52 -17.86 6.26 -22.96
C LYS A 52 -16.79 5.73 -21.99
N PHE A 53 -15.56 5.56 -22.44
CA PHE A 53 -14.48 4.92 -21.68
C PHE A 53 -13.72 5.90 -20.78
N GLY A 54 -13.62 7.17 -21.20
CA GLY A 54 -12.94 8.23 -20.45
C GLY A 54 -13.39 8.39 -18.99
N PRO A 55 -14.71 8.41 -18.69
CA PRO A 55 -15.19 8.49 -17.30
C PRO A 55 -14.75 7.30 -16.43
N TYR A 56 -14.86 6.06 -16.93
CA TYR A 56 -14.44 4.86 -16.21
C TYR A 56 -12.94 4.85 -15.94
N PHE A 57 -12.16 5.31 -16.92
CA PHE A 57 -10.71 5.43 -16.77
C PHE A 57 -10.31 6.48 -15.73
N ALA A 58 -10.95 7.65 -15.75
CA ALA A 58 -10.70 8.70 -14.77
C ALA A 58 -11.05 8.24 -13.33
N GLU A 59 -12.16 7.53 -13.17
CA GLU A 59 -12.57 6.93 -11.90
C GLU A 59 -11.59 5.86 -11.44
N PHE A 60 -11.15 4.96 -12.34
CA PHE A 60 -10.13 3.97 -12.05
C PHE A 60 -8.82 4.63 -11.57
N HIS A 61 -8.33 5.64 -12.28
CA HIS A 61 -7.12 6.38 -11.89
C HIS A 61 -7.25 7.01 -10.50
N GLN A 62 -8.37 7.67 -10.21
CA GLN A 62 -8.61 8.24 -8.87
C GLN A 62 -8.68 7.16 -7.79
N GLY A 63 -9.36 6.04 -8.05
CA GLY A 63 -9.46 4.92 -7.11
C GLY A 63 -8.08 4.32 -6.81
N VAL A 64 -7.29 4.09 -7.86
CA VAL A 64 -5.90 3.64 -7.76
C VAL A 64 -5.07 4.60 -6.91
N GLN A 65 -5.13 5.89 -7.19
CA GLN A 65 -4.37 6.89 -6.44
C GLN A 65 -4.73 6.87 -4.95
N LYS A 66 -6.02 6.80 -4.61
CA LYS A 66 -6.48 6.71 -3.21
C LYS A 66 -5.99 5.44 -2.52
N VAL A 67 -5.98 4.30 -3.22
CA VAL A 67 -5.44 3.05 -2.69
C VAL A 67 -3.96 3.22 -2.40
N LEU A 68 -3.18 3.77 -3.34
CA LEU A 68 -1.75 4.01 -3.16
C LEU A 68 -1.46 4.94 -1.97
N GLU A 69 -2.20 6.03 -1.82
CA GLU A 69 -2.10 6.95 -0.67
C GLU A 69 -2.43 6.25 0.65
N GLY A 70 -3.48 5.43 0.69
CA GLY A 70 -3.84 4.65 1.88
C GLY A 70 -2.76 3.63 2.25
N LEU A 71 -2.17 2.97 1.24
CA LEU A 71 -1.09 1.99 1.44
C LEU A 71 0.18 2.65 1.97
N ASP A 72 0.53 3.85 1.51
CA ASP A 72 1.66 4.62 2.05
C ASP A 72 1.44 4.96 3.54
N GLY A 73 0.25 5.44 3.90
CA GLY A 73 -0.09 5.71 5.30
C GLY A 73 0.00 4.47 6.20
N ILE A 74 -0.48 3.31 5.73
CA ILE A 74 -0.36 2.05 6.48
C ILE A 74 1.12 1.63 6.56
N SER A 75 1.89 1.75 5.49
CA SER A 75 3.31 1.38 5.50
C SER A 75 4.11 2.23 6.49
N GLN A 76 3.83 3.54 6.56
CA GLN A 76 4.44 4.44 7.53
C GLN A 76 4.06 4.08 8.97
N TYR A 77 2.79 3.76 9.22
CA TYR A 77 2.32 3.30 10.52
C TYR A 77 3.00 2.00 10.94
N VAL A 78 3.00 1.00 10.08
CA VAL A 78 3.63 -0.32 10.32
C VAL A 78 5.13 -0.16 10.61
N LYS A 79 5.83 0.71 9.86
CA LYS A 79 7.24 1.02 10.11
C LYS A 79 7.45 1.71 11.45
N ALA A 80 6.62 2.70 11.79
CA ALA A 80 6.70 3.43 13.05
C ALA A 80 6.47 2.51 14.26
N VAL A 81 5.53 1.57 14.13
CA VAL A 81 5.26 0.53 15.15
C VAL A 81 6.50 -0.34 15.35
N GLY A 82 7.10 -0.86 14.29
CA GLY A 82 8.35 -1.64 14.38
C GLY A 82 9.48 -0.88 15.08
N THR A 83 9.76 0.36 14.66
CA THR A 83 10.82 1.20 15.25
C THR A 83 10.54 1.58 16.71
N ALA A 84 9.29 1.88 17.06
CA ALA A 84 8.92 2.19 18.44
C ALA A 84 9.11 0.97 19.36
N PHE A 85 8.84 -0.24 18.87
CA PHE A 85 9.07 -1.47 19.62
C PHE A 85 10.56 -1.78 19.80
N GLU A 86 11.40 -1.64 18.77
CA GLU A 86 12.86 -1.76 18.92
C GLU A 86 13.40 -0.78 19.97
N GLY A 87 12.94 0.47 19.93
CA GLY A 87 13.34 1.50 20.90
C GLY A 87 12.90 1.18 22.32
N THR A 88 11.65 0.73 22.49
CA THR A 88 11.08 0.39 23.80
C THR A 88 11.73 -0.86 24.39
N ASP A 89 12.01 -1.89 23.59
CA ASP A 89 12.71 -3.09 24.03
C ASP A 89 14.17 -2.77 24.41
N THR A 90 14.85 -1.93 23.63
CA THR A 90 16.22 -1.47 23.94
C THR A 90 16.26 -0.65 25.24
N GLU A 91 15.24 0.16 25.53
CA GLU A 91 15.13 0.90 26.79
C GLU A 91 14.75 0.00 27.97
N LEU A 92 13.86 -0.97 27.79
CA LEU A 92 13.54 -1.98 28.80
C LEU A 92 14.77 -2.82 29.14
N ALA A 93 15.50 -3.31 28.13
CA ALA A 93 16.73 -4.08 28.30
C ALA A 93 17.88 -3.29 28.94
N LYS A 94 17.85 -1.95 28.92
CA LYS A 94 18.81 -1.08 29.64
C LYS A 94 18.44 -0.84 31.10
N ASN A 95 17.17 -1.06 31.47
CA ASN A 95 16.66 -0.87 32.82
C ASN A 95 16.58 -2.18 33.63
N PHE A 96 17.05 -3.30 33.05
CA PHE A 96 17.34 -4.57 33.71
C PHE A 96 18.84 -4.89 33.58
#